data_AF-A0A8J3CAB0-F1
#
_entry.id   AF-A0A8J3CAB0-F1
#
_cell.length_a   1.000
_cell.length_b   1.000
_cell.length_c   1.000
_cell.angle_alpha   90.00
_cell.angle_beta   90.00
_cell.angle_gamma   90.00
#
_symmetry.space_group_name_H-M   'P 1'
#
loop_
_entity.id
_entity.type
_entity.pdbx_description
1 polymer ?
#
loop_
_entity_poly.entity_id
_entity_poly.type
_entity_poly.pdbx_seq_one_letter_code
_entity_poly.pdbx_strand_id
1 'polypeptide(L)' 'MRVVYDGPARPGVEIPILGLIARYGEPVEVPDAIGAALLHQKCWREAPQSKPTRVKSEKEVG' A
#
# COMPACT_ATOMS: atom_id res chain seq x y z
N MET A 1 -5.26 6.29 -1.69
CA MET A 1 -5.33 4.82 -1.48
C MET A 1 -3.93 4.23 -1.26
N ARG A 2 -3.81 3.06 -0.61
CA ARG A 2 -2.53 2.33 -0.51
C ARG A 2 -2.63 0.97 -1.19
N VAL A 3 -1.65 0.64 -2.02
CA VAL A 3 -1.59 -0.63 -2.76
C VAL A 3 -0.27 -1.33 -2.52
N VAL A 4 -0.26 -2.66 -2.54
CA VAL A 4 0.94 -3.49 -2.45
C VAL A 4 1.13 -4.19 -3.78
N TYR A 5 2.35 -4.10 -4.33
CA TYR A 5 2.73 -4.91 -5.47
C TYR A 5 3.07 -6.33 -5.01
N ASP A 6 2.34 -7.31 -5.52
CA ASP A 6 2.47 -8.74 -5.20
C ASP A 6 2.77 -9.59 -6.46
N GLY A 7 3.13 -8.93 -7.57
CA GLY A 7 3.44 -9.62 -8.82
C GLY A 7 4.77 -10.39 -8.79
N PRO A 8 5.05 -11.17 -9.85
CA PRO A 8 6.25 -12.00 -9.94
C PRO A 8 7.53 -11.18 -10.19
N ALA A 9 7.43 -9.95 -10.69
CA ALA A 9 8.62 -9.13 -10.94
C ALA A 9 9.32 -8.78 -9.61
N ARG A 10 10.65 -8.83 -9.61
CA ARG A 10 11.51 -8.49 -8.47
C ARG A 10 12.57 -7.49 -8.93
N PRO A 11 12.99 -6.53 -8.10
CA PRO A 11 12.54 -6.29 -6.71
C PRO A 11 11.20 -5.53 -6.59
N GLY A 12 10.61 -5.08 -7.69
CA GLY A 12 9.38 -4.31 -7.74
C GLY A 12 9.06 -3.87 -9.16
N VAL A 13 8.12 -2.94 -9.31
CA VAL A 13 7.75 -2.34 -10.60
C VAL A 13 7.69 -0.82 -10.48
N GLU A 14 8.03 -0.14 -11.56
CA GLU A 14 7.82 1.31 -11.66
C GLU A 14 6.36 1.61 -12.00
N ILE A 15 5.81 2.64 -11.36
CA ILE A 15 4.54 3.28 -11.69
C ILE A 15 4.88 4.53 -12.51
N PRO A 16 4.98 4.43 -13.85
CA PRO A 16 5.51 5.51 -14.69
C PRO A 16 4.67 6.79 -14.61
N ILE A 17 3.35 6.66 -14.43
CA ILE A 17 2.45 7.80 -14.27
C ILE A 17 2.72 8.63 -13.00
N LEU A 18 3.37 8.03 -11.99
CA LEU A 18 3.77 8.71 -10.76
C LEU A 18 5.29 8.90 -10.65
N GLY A 19 6.09 8.28 -11.52
CA GLY A 19 7.55 8.22 -11.37
C GLY A 19 7.99 7.54 -10.07
N LEU A 20 7.18 6.62 -9.53
CA LEU A 20 7.43 5.95 -8.25
C LEU A 20 7.79 4.48 -8.47
N ILE A 21 8.59 3.90 -7.58
CA ILE A 21 8.93 2.48 -7.60
C ILE A 21 8.13 1.78 -6.50
N ALA A 22 7.18 0.93 -6.89
CA ALA A 22 6.47 0.05 -5.97
C ALA A 22 7.29 -1.21 -5.73
N ARG A 23 7.83 -1.34 -4.52
CA ARG A 23 8.59 -2.52 -4.11
C ARG A 23 7.66 -3.67 -3.79
N TYR A 24 8.11 -4.90 -4.07
CA TYR A 24 7.32 -6.09 -3.76
C TYR A 24 7.07 -6.19 -2.25
N GLY A 25 5.80 -6.39 -1.88
CA GLY A 25 5.38 -6.52 -0.48
C GLY A 25 5.34 -5.22 0.31
N GLU A 26 5.76 -4.09 -0.28
CA GLU A 26 5.72 -2.78 0.39
C GLU A 26 4.48 -1.98 -0.05
N PRO A 27 3.73 -1.41 0.91
CA PRO A 27 2.59 -0.56 0.59
C PRO A 27 3.07 0.78 0.03
N VAL A 28 2.58 1.13 -1.15
CA VAL A 28 2.81 2.44 -1.78
C VAL A 28 1.53 3.27 -1.76
N GLU A 29 1.67 4.55 -1.43
CA GLU A 29 0.57 5.49 -1.43
C GLU A 29 0.40 6.10 -2.82
N VAL A 30 -0.80 5.95 -3.37
CA VAL A 30 -1.15 6.39 -4.72
C VAL A 30 -2.50 7.11 -4.71
N PRO A 31 -2.74 8.01 -5.68
CA PRO A 31 -4.06 8.61 -5.86
C PRO A 31 -5.11 7.54 -6.10
N ASP A 32 -6.33 7.72 -5.61
CA ASP A 32 -7.41 6.72 -5.70
C ASP A 32 -7.71 6.28 -7.14
N ALA A 33 -7.70 7.21 -8.10
CA ALA A 33 -7.87 6.89 -9.52
C ALA A 33 -6.79 5.92 -10.05
N ILE A 34 -5.55 6.08 -9.60
CA ILE A 34 -4.43 5.21 -9.97
C ILE A 34 -4.50 3.90 -9.18
N GLY A 35 -4.81 3.96 -7.89
CA GLY A 35 -5.00 2.78 -7.04
C GLY A 35 -6.04 1.83 -7.60
N ALA A 36 -7.22 2.34 -7.99
CA ALA A 36 -8.26 1.54 -8.62
C ALA A 36 -7.79 0.88 -9.93
N ALA A 37 -7.07 1.61 -10.78
CA ALA A 37 -6.51 1.08 -12.02
C ALA A 37 -5.43 0.00 -11.78
N LEU A 38 -4.62 0.16 -10.74
CA LEU A 38 -3.62 -0.84 -10.33
C LEU A 38 -4.30 -2.09 -9.77
N LEU A 39 -5.32 -1.94 -8.92
CA LEU A 39 -6.07 -3.06 -8.35
C LEU A 39 -6.86 -3.89 -9.38
N HIS A 40 -7.20 -3.30 -10.53
CA HIS A 40 -7.75 -4.08 -11.66
C HIS A 40 -6.72 -5.06 -12.26
N GLN A 41 -5.43 -4.90 -11.99
CA GLN A 41 -4.39 -5.81 -12.42
C GLN A 41 -4.14 -6.89 -11.36
N LYS A 42 -3.92 -8.15 -11.80
CA LYS A 42 -3.69 -9.29 -10.89
C LYS A 42 -2.42 -9.19 -10.03
N CYS A 43 -1.52 -8.26 -10.31
CA CYS A 43 -0.24 -8.11 -9.61
C CYS A 43 -0.29 -7.13 -8.44
N TRP A 44 -1.44 -6.53 -8.15
CA TRP A 44 -1.60 -5.53 -7.10
C TRP A 44 -2.72 -5.93 -6.15
N ARG A 45 -2.55 -5.57 -4.88
CA ARG A 45 -3.54 -5.80 -3.84
C ARG A 45 -3.72 -4.53 -3.02
N GLU A 46 -4.91 -4.34 -2.46
CA GLU A 46 -5.14 -3.21 -1.56
C GLU A 46 -4.32 -3.44 -0.29
N ALA A 47 -3.49 -2.47 0.08
CA ALA A 47 -2.82 -2.52 1.35
C ALA A 47 -3.87 -2.32 2.44
N PRO A 48 -3.88 -3.12 3.52
CA PRO A 48 -4.73 -2.80 4.65
C PRO A 48 -4.40 -1.37 5.08
N GLN A 49 -5.40 -0.49 5.07
CA GLN A 49 -5.27 0.83 5.67
C GLN A 49 -4.80 0.55 7.10
N SER A 50 -3.54 0.86 7.41
CA SER A 50 -3.04 0.75 8.76
C SER A 50 -3.95 1.63 9.58
N LYS A 51 -4.95 1.01 10.20
CA LYS A 51 -5.75 1.63 11.24
C LYS A 51 -4.68 2.25 12.13
N PRO A 52 -4.70 3.56 12.40
CA PRO A 52 -3.75 4.12 13.34
C PRO A 52 -3.83 3.20 14.54
N THR A 53 -2.71 2.55 14.87
CA THR A 53 -2.61 1.70 16.04
C THR A 53 -3.25 2.54 17.13
N ARG A 54 -4.40 2.08 17.63
CA ARG A 54 -5.03 2.63 18.81
C ARG A 54 -3.94 2.43 19.85
N VAL A 55 -3.12 3.45 20.04
CA VAL A 55 -2.24 3.57 21.17
C VAL A 55 -3.19 3.36 22.33
N LYS A 56 -3.05 2.17 22.91
CA LYS A 56 -3.74 1.81 24.12
C LYS A 56 -3.08 2.71 25.16
N SER A 57 -3.56 3.96 25.24
CA SER A 57 -3.41 4.79 26.43
C SER A 57 -4.24 4.10 27.50
N GLU A 58 -3.67 3.03 28.05
CA GLU A 58 -4.16 2.35 29.23
C GLU A 58 -2.96 2.22 30.16
N LYS A 59 -2.77 3.29 30.93
CA LYS A 59 -2.43 3.11 32.33
C LYS A 59 -3.27 4.10 33.15
N GLU A 60 -4.43 3.61 33.53
CA GLU A 60 -5.21 4.03 34.69
C GLU A 60 -4.45 3.68 35.99
N VAL A 61 -4.81 4.35 37.10
CA VAL A 61 -4.40 4.18 38.53
C VAL A 61 -3.15 4.97 38.96
N GLY A 62 -3.23 5.92 39.90
CA GLY A 62 -4.35 6.35 40.76
C GLY A 62 -3.99 7.60 41.56
#